data_AF-A0A024FLF5-F1
#
_entry.id   AF-A0A024FLF5-F1
#
_cell.length_a   1.000
_cell.length_b   1.000
_cell.length_c   1.000
_cell.angle_alpha   90.00
_cell.angle_beta   90.00
_cell.angle_gamma   90.00
#
_symmetry.space_group_name_H-M   'P 1'
#
loop_
_entity.id
_entity.type
_entity.pdbx_description
1 polymer ?
#
loop_
_entity_poly.entity_id
_entity_poly.type
_entity_poly.pdbx_seq_one_letter_code
_entity_poly.pdbx_strand_id
1 'polypeptide(L)'
;METVTIQSQLIYFDKSNLKAEMRMYNHDKSELKSFIWCSFVHYDLLNLKRANHADDMMQLFNDILNPINAITFEERLKQFKPQKEVK
;
A
#
# COMPACT_ATOMS: atom_id res chain seq x y z
N MET A 1 1.71 0.03 26.71
CA MET A 1 2.03 0.55 25.37
C MET A 1 2.61 -0.60 24.58
N GLU A 2 2.07 -0.92 23.41
CA GLU A 2 2.53 -2.04 22.58
C GLU A 2 3.41 -1.54 21.44
N THR A 3 4.46 -2.28 21.10
CA THR A 3 5.33 -1.99 19.95
C THR A 3 4.86 -2.77 18.72
N VAL A 4 4.65 -2.06 17.60
CA VAL A 4 4.20 -2.62 16.33
C VAL A 4 5.16 -2.26 15.21
N THR A 5 5.22 -3.10 14.18
CA THR A 5 5.99 -2.81 12.95
C THR A 5 5.05 -2.52 11.79
N ILE A 6 5.18 -1.33 11.19
CA ILE A 6 4.41 -0.95 10.00
C ILE A 6 5.30 -1.08 8.76
N GLN A 7 4.76 -1.71 7.72
CA GLN A 7 5.38 -1.79 6.40
C GLN A 7 4.43 -1.21 5.36
N SER A 8 4.93 -0.32 4.52
CA SER A 8 4.21 0.25 3.38
C SER A 8 4.90 -0.11 2.07
N GLN A 9 4.13 -0.32 1.01
CA GLN A 9 4.64 -0.45 -0.35
C GLN A 9 3.71 0.24 -1.35
N LEU A 10 4.29 0.88 -2.36
CA LEU A 10 3.53 1.42 -3.49
C LEU A 10 3.16 0.26 -4.41
N ILE A 11 1.85 0.03 -4.61
CA ILE A 11 1.36 -1.09 -5.44
C ILE A 11 0.80 -0.63 -6.79
N TYR A 12 0.53 0.67 -6.94
CA TYR A 12 0.07 1.30 -8.16
C TYR A 12 0.27 2.82 -8.08
N PHE A 13 0.52 3.44 -9.22
CA PHE A 13 0.40 4.88 -9.39
C PHE A 13 -0.04 5.22 -10.83
N ASP A 14 -0.60 6.41 -11.00
CA ASP A 14 -0.78 7.06 -12.29
C ASP A 14 -0.34 8.52 -12.20
N LYS A 15 -0.70 9.33 -13.21
CA LYS A 15 -0.34 10.75 -13.25
C LYS A 15 -0.77 11.55 -12.02
N SER A 16 -1.81 11.13 -11.29
CA SER A 16 -2.41 11.89 -10.18
C SER A 16 -2.83 11.04 -8.98
N ASN A 17 -2.69 9.72 -9.04
CA ASN A 17 -3.09 8.80 -7.99
C ASN A 17 -1.91 7.93 -7.56
N LEU A 18 -1.92 7.57 -6.27
CA LEU A 18 -1.12 6.48 -5.73
C LEU A 18 -2.02 5.49 -5.00
N LYS A 19 -1.63 4.23 -4.98
CA LYS A 19 -2.21 3.21 -4.12
C LYS A 19 -1.09 2.53 -3.34
N ALA A 20 -1.16 2.60 -2.02
CA ALA A 20 -0.22 1.94 -1.14
C ALA A 20 -0.89 0.78 -0.39
N GLU A 21 -0.18 -0.32 -0.25
CA GLU A 21 -0.52 -1.38 0.71
C GLU A 21 0.24 -1.11 2.00
N MET A 22 -0.48 -1.12 3.12
CA MET A 22 0.12 -0.99 4.45
C MET A 22 -0.25 -2.18 5.32
N ARG A 23 0.75 -2.70 6.03
CA ARG A 23 0.66 -3.88 6.89
C ARG A 23 1.21 -3.52 8.25
N MET A 24 0.41 -3.78 9.28
CA MET A 24 0.82 -3.63 10.67
C MET A 24 1.01 -5.01 11.26
N TYR A 25 2.20 -5.26 11.78
CA TYR A 25 2.53 -6.48 12.49
C TYR A 25 2.81 -6.19 13.96
N ASN A 26 2.84 -7.24 14.78
CA ASN A 26 3.50 -7.17 16.08
C ASN A 26 5.01 -6.88 15.93
N HIS A 27 5.69 -6.60 17.03
CA HIS A 27 7.13 -6.29 17.04
C HIS A 27 7.98 -7.29 16.22
N ASP A 28 7.75 -8.59 16.42
CA ASP A 28 8.56 -9.66 15.81
C ASP A 28 8.09 -10.08 14.41
N LYS A 29 7.06 -9.41 13.86
CA LYS A 29 6.43 -9.73 12.57
C LYS A 29 5.84 -11.14 12.45
N SER A 30 5.58 -11.81 13.57
CA SER A 30 4.96 -13.14 13.60
C SER A 30 3.44 -13.09 13.41
N GLU A 31 2.81 -11.95 13.71
CA GLU A 31 1.36 -11.77 13.59
C GLU A 31 1.04 -10.51 12.79
N LEU A 32 0.19 -10.64 11.77
CA LEU A 32 -0.40 -9.51 11.05
C LEU A 32 -1.61 -9.00 11.85
N LYS A 33 -1.47 -7.79 12.40
CA LYS A 33 -2.49 -7.15 13.23
C LYS A 33 -3.50 -6.33 12.43
N SER A 34 -3.05 -5.71 11.33
CA SER A 34 -3.91 -4.92 10.46
C SER A 34 -3.37 -4.85 9.03
N PHE A 35 -4.27 -4.70 8.08
CA PHE A 35 -3.97 -4.69 6.66
C PHE A 35 -4.91 -3.71 5.95
N ILE A 36 -4.36 -2.74 5.23
CA ILE A 36 -5.13 -1.72 4.51
C ILE A 36 -4.54 -1.44 3.14
N TRP A 37 -5.40 -1.04 2.21
CA TRP A 37 -5.02 -0.37 0.97
C TRP A 37 -5.49 1.08 1.04
N CYS A 38 -4.56 2.01 0.81
CA CYS A 38 -4.83 3.44 0.83
C CYS A 38 -4.66 4.02 -0.57
N SER A 39 -5.61 4.84 -0.99
CA SER A 39 -5.52 5.62 -2.23
C SER A 39 -5.23 7.07 -1.89
N PHE A 40 -4.27 7.67 -2.60
CA PHE A 40 -3.89 9.07 -2.46
C PHE A 40 -4.13 9.77 -3.80
N VAL A 41 -4.62 11.01 -3.74
CA VAL A 41 -4.86 11.84 -4.93
C VAL A 41 -4.01 13.09 -4.82
N HIS A 42 -3.27 13.41 -5.88
CA HIS A 42 -2.55 14.67 -5.97
C HIS A 42 -3.52 15.81 -6.26
N TYR A 43 -3.48 16.82 -5.39
CA TYR A 43 -4.39 17.94 -5.41
C TYR A 43 -3.60 19.23 -5.36
N ASP A 44 -3.82 20.09 -6.35
CA ASP A 44 -3.29 21.43 -6.39
C ASP A 44 -4.19 22.34 -5.55
N LEU A 45 -3.64 22.83 -4.45
CA LEU A 45 -4.34 23.68 -3.48
C LEU A 45 -4.55 25.12 -3.98
N LEU A 46 -3.73 25.60 -4.92
CA LEU A 46 -3.88 26.93 -5.50
C LEU A 46 -5.05 26.97 -6.48
N ASN A 47 -5.15 25.92 -7.30
CA ASN A 47 -6.21 25.79 -8.30
C ASN A 47 -7.44 25.00 -7.81
N LEU A 48 -7.40 24.50 -6.58
CA LEU A 48 -8.45 23.67 -5.95
C LEU A 48 -8.94 22.54 -6.86
N LYS A 49 -8.00 21.82 -7.48
CA LYS A 49 -8.31 20.73 -8.40
C LYS A 49 -7.26 19.63 -8.36
N ARG A 50 -7.65 18.45 -8.84
CA ARG A 50 -6.70 17.36 -9.12
C ARG A 50 -5.65 17.84 -10.11
N ALA A 51 -4.39 17.50 -9.85
CA ALA A 51 -3.27 17.82 -10.71
C ALA A 51 -2.42 16.59 -10.99
N ASN A 52 -1.59 16.67 -12.03
CA ASN A 52 -0.59 15.64 -12.28
C ASN A 52 0.61 15.85 -11.34
N HIS A 53 1.24 14.77 -10.93
CA HIS A 53 2.53 14.78 -10.28
C HIS A 53 3.59 15.37 -11.21
N ALA A 54 4.58 16.02 -10.62
CA ALA A 54 5.79 16.46 -11.33
C ALA A 54 6.61 15.26 -11.81
N ASP A 55 7.44 15.47 -12.83
CA ASP A 55 8.18 14.39 -13.50
C ASP A 55 9.16 13.66 -12.58
N ASP A 56 9.79 14.39 -11.64
CA ASP A 56 10.68 13.83 -10.62
C ASP A 56 9.95 12.87 -9.66
N MET A 57 8.72 13.21 -9.28
CA MET A 57 7.86 12.34 -8.48
C MET A 57 7.43 11.12 -9.27
N MET A 58 7.06 11.28 -10.55
CA MET A 58 6.72 10.16 -11.42
C MET A 58 7.89 9.18 -11.57
N GLN A 59 9.11 9.69 -11.68
CA GLN A 59 10.33 8.88 -11.71
C GLN A 59 10.52 8.12 -10.40
N LEU A 60 10.43 8.81 -9.25
CA LEU A 60 10.51 8.17 -7.94
C LEU A 60 9.47 7.06 -7.77
N PHE A 61 8.21 7.30 -8.17
CA PHE A 61 7.14 6.30 -8.04
C PHE A 61 7.39 5.07 -8.90
N ASN A 62 7.96 5.26 -10.09
CA ASN A 62 8.38 4.15 -10.93
C ASN A 62 9.48 3.31 -10.26
N ASP A 63 10.45 3.96 -9.61
CA ASP A 63 11.58 3.29 -8.96
C ASP A 63 11.18 2.50 -7.70
N ILE A 64 10.15 2.96 -6.98
CA ILE A 64 9.67 2.30 -5.74
C ILE A 64 8.43 1.44 -5.95
N LEU A 65 7.91 1.34 -7.18
CA LEU A 65 6.73 0.54 -7.48
C LEU A 65 7.03 -0.94 -7.21
N ASN A 66 6.25 -1.55 -6.32
CA ASN A 66 6.29 -2.97 -6.03
C ASN A 66 4.88 -3.57 -6.24
N PRO A 67 4.55 -3.94 -7.49
CA PRO A 67 3.21 -4.40 -7.84
C PRO A 67 2.91 -5.74 -7.18
N ILE A 68 1.63 -5.99 -6.91
CA ILE A 68 1.17 -7.23 -6.27
C ILE A 68 0.41 -8.10 -7.27
N ASN A 69 0.55 -9.42 -7.12
CA ASN A 69 -0.19 -10.39 -7.92
C ASN A 69 -1.52 -10.76 -7.23
N ALA A 70 -2.37 -9.76 -7.03
CA ALA A 70 -3.72 -9.90 -6.51
C ALA A 70 -4.57 -8.75 -7.03
N ILE A 71 -5.77 -9.05 -7.52
CA ILE A 71 -6.66 -8.04 -8.11
C ILE A 71 -7.53 -7.43 -7.02
N THR A 72 -8.02 -8.27 -6.11
CA THR A 72 -8.89 -7.85 -5.01
C THR A 72 -8.17 -7.80 -3.67
N PHE A 73 -8.70 -6.99 -2.76
CA PHE A 73 -8.19 -6.88 -1.40
C PHE A 73 -8.28 -8.24 -0.68
N GLU A 74 -9.38 -8.96 -0.91
CA GLU A 74 -9.66 -10.28 -0.32
C GLU A 74 -8.67 -11.34 -0.82
N GLU A 75 -8.35 -11.36 -2.12
CA GLU A 75 -7.31 -12.21 -2.68
C GLU A 75 -5.96 -11.94 -2.02
N ARG A 76 -5.60 -10.66 -1.90
CA ARG A 76 -4.34 -10.26 -1.27
C ARG A 76 -4.29 -10.65 0.20
N LEU A 77 -5.38 -10.45 0.94
CA LEU A 77 -5.46 -10.81 2.35
C LEU A 77 -5.33 -12.33 2.58
N LYS A 78 -5.85 -13.16 1.67
CA LYS A 78 -5.69 -14.63 1.75
C LYS A 78 -4.22 -15.06 1.69
N GLN A 79 -3.35 -14.29 1.02
CA GLN A 79 -1.91 -14.59 0.95
C GLN A 79 -1.19 -14.40 2.31
N PHE A 80 -1.80 -13.71 3.26
CA PHE A 80 -1.25 -13.46 4.59
C PHE A 80 -1.89 -14.30 5.70
N LYS A 81 -3.02 -14.98 5.44
CA LYS A 81 -3.62 -15.87 6.42
C LYS A 81 -2.83 -17.18 6.45
N PRO A 82 -2.40 -17.67 7.62
CA PRO A 82 -1.82 -18.99 7.71
C PRO A 82 -2.85 -19.99 7.18
N GLN A 83 -2.46 -20.84 6.23
CA GLN A 83 -3.30 -21.96 5.81
C GLN A 83 -3.50 -22.82 7.06
N LYS A 84 -4.73 -22.88 7.58
CA LYS A 84 -5.05 -23.91 8.56
C LYS A 84 -4.91 -25.23 7.82
N GLU A 85 -3.86 -25.99 8.12
CA GLU A 85 -3.81 -27.40 7.78
C GLU A 85 -5.08 -28.03 8.36
N VAL A 86 -5.96 -28.48 7.48
CA VAL A 86 -7.11 -29.30 7.86
C VAL A 86 -6.52 -30.64 8.28
N LYS A 87 -6.46 -30.87 9.59
CA LYS A 87 -6.26 -32.20 10.16
C LYS A 87 -7.50 -33.05 9.95
#